data_AF-A0A0U5GBJ6-F1
#
_entry.id   AF-A0A0U5GBJ6-F1
#
_cell.length_a   1.000
_cell.length_b   1.000
_cell.length_c   1.000
_cell.angle_alpha   90.00
_cell.angle_beta   90.00
_cell.angle_gamma   90.00
#
_symmetry.space_group_name_H-M   'P 1'
#
loop_
_entity.id
_entity.type
_entity.pdbx_description
1 polymer ?
#
loop_
_entity_poly.entity_id
_entity_poly.type
_entity_poly.pdbx_seq_one_letter_code
_entity_poly.pdbx_strand_id
1 'polypeptide(L)'
;MPWNVSIDQFTSNIQNSAQPVFLFLLSSFYVDFAPEIRRFAETHPHLNIYGIARPAFIRPNEHTDLILRLGVCAEAEFVLWRDGNNVVELQRPQLSNLMTVLQAMGV
;
A
#
# COMPACT_ATOMS: atom_id res chain seq x y z
N MET A 1 -3.71 -14.80 -3.53
CA MET A 1 -3.07 -15.68 -2.53
C MET A 1 -3.61 -15.33 -1.14
N PRO A 2 -3.97 -16.30 -0.29
CA PRO A 2 -4.36 -16.00 1.08
C PRO A 2 -3.14 -15.47 1.86
N TRP A 3 -3.34 -14.43 2.65
CA TRP A 3 -2.31 -13.88 3.52
C TRP A 3 -1.96 -14.89 4.62
N ASN A 4 -0.76 -15.46 4.58
CA ASN A 4 -0.22 -16.36 5.63
C ASN A 4 0.50 -15.59 6.75
N VAL A 5 0.32 -14.28 6.83
CA VAL A 5 0.97 -13.38 7.82
C VAL A 5 -0.11 -12.66 8.61
N SER A 6 0.08 -12.54 9.93
CA SER A 6 -0.83 -11.78 10.79
C SER A 6 -0.74 -10.28 10.50
N ILE A 7 -1.77 -9.52 10.88
CA ILE A 7 -1.78 -8.05 10.75
C ILE A 7 -0.60 -7.42 11.49
N ASP A 8 -0.23 -7.96 12.66
CA ASP A 8 0.94 -7.51 13.42
C ASP A 8 2.22 -7.67 12.62
N GLN A 9 2.43 -8.84 12.03
CA GLN A 9 3.62 -9.13 11.23
C GLN A 9 3.65 -8.27 9.96
N PHE A 10 2.50 -8.10 9.29
CA PHE A 10 2.39 -7.24 8.12
C PHE A 10 2.72 -5.77 8.44
N THR A 11 2.14 -5.24 9.51
CA THR A 11 2.39 -3.84 9.94
C THR A 11 3.86 -3.64 10.29
N SER A 12 4.46 -4.59 11.01
CA SER A 12 5.90 -4.58 11.33
C SER A 12 6.78 -4.60 10.08
N ASN A 13 6.45 -5.41 9.08
CA ASN A 13 7.21 -5.48 7.83
C ASN A 13 7.20 -4.15 7.06
N ILE A 14 6.08 -3.42 7.10
CA ILE A 14 5.98 -2.10 6.47
C ILE A 14 6.82 -1.07 7.24
N GLN A 15 6.58 -0.96 8.54
CA GLN A 15 7.19 0.07 9.38
C GLN A 15 8.70 -0.10 9.55
N ASN A 16 9.21 -1.32 9.41
CA ASN A 16 10.64 -1.62 9.53
C ASN A 16 11.30 -1.95 8.18
N SER A 17 10.63 -1.66 7.06
CA SER A 17 11.19 -1.95 5.75
C SER A 17 12.41 -1.06 5.46
N ALA A 18 13.50 -1.68 5.03
CA ALA A 18 14.70 -0.97 4.58
C ALA A 18 14.49 -0.32 3.19
N GLN A 19 13.52 -0.79 2.42
CA GLN A 19 13.12 -0.24 1.14
C GLN A 19 11.82 0.55 1.30
N PRO A 20 11.57 1.58 0.47
CA PRO A 20 10.28 2.25 0.50
C PRO A 20 9.16 1.25 0.17
N VAL A 21 8.01 1.43 0.80
CA VAL A 21 6.86 0.53 0.70
C VAL A 21 5.65 1.30 0.20
N PHE A 22 5.05 0.85 -0.89
CA PHE A 22 3.85 1.45 -1.46
C PHE A 22 2.64 0.54 -1.28
N LEU A 23 1.62 1.03 -0.58
CA LEU A 23 0.44 0.29 -0.18
C LEU A 23 -0.83 0.74 -0.90
N PHE A 24 -1.68 -0.24 -1.24
CA PHE A 24 -3.02 -0.03 -1.78
C PHE A 24 -4.06 -0.59 -0.78
N LEU A 25 -4.73 0.29 -0.01
CA LEU A 25 -5.49 -0.09 1.21
C LEU A 25 -6.99 -0.32 1.00
N LEU A 26 -7.60 0.37 0.04
CA LEU A 26 -9.07 0.39 -0.17
C LEU A 26 -9.49 0.03 -1.59
N SER A 27 -8.50 -0.17 -2.44
CA SER A 27 -8.69 -0.32 -3.86
C SER A 27 -9.29 -1.70 -4.16
N SER A 28 -10.50 -1.73 -4.72
CA SER A 28 -11.07 -2.95 -5.33
C SER A 28 -10.29 -3.41 -6.57
N PHE A 29 -9.19 -2.72 -6.93
CA PHE A 29 -8.27 -3.04 -8.01
C PHE A 29 -7.45 -4.33 -7.78
N TYR A 30 -7.76 -5.08 -6.72
CA TYR A 30 -7.11 -6.35 -6.44
C TYR A 30 -7.68 -7.49 -7.27
N VAL A 31 -7.40 -7.43 -8.58
CA VAL A 31 -7.30 -8.61 -9.43
C VAL A 31 -6.00 -8.45 -10.22
N ASP A 32 -4.88 -8.74 -9.56
CA ASP A 32 -3.53 -8.91 -10.13
C ASP A 32 -2.99 -7.74 -10.97
N PHE A 33 -2.57 -6.66 -10.29
CA PHE A 33 -1.80 -5.53 -10.83
C PHE A 33 -2.24 -5.09 -12.24
N ALA A 34 -3.16 -4.13 -12.31
CA ALA A 34 -3.44 -3.39 -13.55
C ALA A 34 -2.11 -3.09 -14.29
N PRO A 35 -2.04 -3.25 -15.62
CA PRO A 35 -0.78 -3.21 -16.38
C PRO A 35 0.12 -2.02 -16.03
N GLU A 36 -0.46 -0.89 -15.65
CA GLU A 36 0.20 0.33 -15.20
C GLU A 36 0.97 0.12 -13.89
N ILE A 37 0.35 -0.51 -12.88
CA ILE A 37 1.00 -0.79 -11.59
C ILE A 37 2.06 -1.86 -11.77
N ARG A 38 1.83 -2.86 -12.63
CA ARG A 38 2.83 -3.88 -12.94
C ARG A 38 4.05 -3.27 -13.62
N ARG A 39 3.83 -2.45 -14.65
CA ARG A 39 4.90 -1.72 -15.34
C ARG A 39 5.64 -0.78 -14.39
N PHE A 40 4.91 -0.17 -13.45
CA PHE A 40 5.49 0.65 -12.41
C PHE A 40 6.39 -0.17 -11.46
N ALA A 41 5.95 -1.35 -11.01
CA ALA A 41 6.77 -2.27 -10.22
C ALA A 41 8.04 -2.71 -10.97
N GLU A 42 7.92 -3.01 -12.27
CA GLU A 42 9.04 -3.40 -13.14
C GLU A 42 10.05 -2.27 -13.35
N THR A 43 9.60 -1.01 -13.37
CA THR A 43 10.47 0.17 -13.53
C THR A 43 11.11 0.65 -12.23
N HIS A 44 10.57 0.23 -11.08
CA HIS A 44 11.05 0.67 -9.76
C HIS A 44 11.30 -0.53 -8.83
N PRO A 45 12.29 -1.39 -9.15
CA PRO A 45 12.56 -2.63 -8.41
C PRO A 45 13.04 -2.39 -6.97
N HIS A 46 13.36 -1.15 -6.61
CA HIS A 46 13.76 -0.76 -5.25
C HIS A 46 12.56 -0.48 -4.34
N LEU A 47 11.33 -0.50 -4.86
CA LEU A 47 10.10 -0.23 -4.15
C LEU A 47 9.34 -1.53 -3.88
N ASN A 48 8.98 -1.76 -2.62
CA ASN A 48 8.11 -2.87 -2.25
C ASN A 48 6.65 -2.47 -2.41
N ILE A 49 5.92 -3.16 -3.28
CA ILE A 49 4.53 -2.84 -3.57
C ILE A 49 3.61 -3.92 -3.00
N TYR A 50 2.69 -3.53 -2.13
CA TYR A 50 1.66 -4.41 -1.59
C TYR A 50 0.29 -3.80 -1.79
N GLY A 51 -0.72 -4.62 -2.05
CA GLY A 51 -2.08 -4.18 -1.81
C GLY A 51 -2.92 -5.19 -1.07
N ILE A 52 -3.99 -4.64 -0.55
CA ILE A 52 -4.75 -5.23 0.54
C ILE A 52 -6.17 -5.35 0.02
N ALA A 53 -6.52 -6.56 -0.39
CA ALA A 53 -7.86 -6.84 -0.88
C ALA A 53 -8.82 -6.79 0.31
N ARG A 54 -9.89 -5.99 0.22
CA ARG A 54 -11.00 -6.04 1.20
C ARG A 54 -11.52 -7.46 1.51
N PRO A 55 -11.64 -8.40 0.54
CA PRO A 55 -12.04 -9.78 0.86
C PRO A 55 -10.96 -10.62 1.57
N ALA A 56 -9.74 -10.10 1.78
CA ALA A 56 -8.70 -10.81 2.53
C ALA A 56 -8.87 -10.72 4.05
N PHE A 57 -9.77 -9.84 4.53
CA PHE A 57 -10.10 -9.74 5.94
C PHE A 57 -11.15 -10.80 6.30
N ILE A 58 -10.77 -11.71 7.20
CA ILE A 58 -11.62 -12.80 7.67
C ILE A 58 -12.62 -12.26 8.70
N ARG A 59 -12.26 -11.19 9.42
CA ARG A 59 -13.12 -10.56 10.43
C ARG A 59 -13.56 -9.16 9.99
N PRO A 60 -14.79 -8.72 10.38
CA PRO A 60 -15.35 -7.43 9.98
C PRO A 60 -14.50 -6.20 10.33
N ASN A 61 -13.66 -6.28 11.37
CA ASN A 61 -12.92 -5.14 11.91
C ASN A 61 -11.42 -5.13 11.54
N GLU A 62 -10.90 -6.18 10.89
CA GLU A 62 -9.47 -6.30 10.62
C GLU A 62 -8.94 -5.19 9.71
N HIS A 63 -9.79 -4.67 8.81
CA HIS A 63 -9.46 -3.51 8.00
C HIS A 63 -9.27 -2.26 8.87
N THR A 64 -10.23 -1.98 9.75
CA THR A 64 -10.15 -0.86 10.71
C THR A 64 -8.92 -0.99 11.62
N ASP A 65 -8.66 -2.19 12.14
CA ASP A 65 -7.51 -2.45 13.00
C ASP A 65 -6.18 -2.22 12.27
N LEU A 66 -6.09 -2.62 11.00
CA LEU A 66 -4.92 -2.35 10.17
C LEU A 66 -4.71 -0.86 9.94
N ILE A 67 -5.76 -0.11 9.58
CA ILE A 67 -5.69 1.35 9.38
C ILE A 67 -5.20 2.04 10.67
N LEU A 68 -5.75 1.65 11.83
CA LEU A 68 -5.36 2.21 13.12
C LEU A 68 -3.90 1.90 13.46
N ARG A 69 -3.44 0.67 13.22
CA ARG A 69 -2.06 0.25 13.48
C ARG A 69 -1.04 0.92 12.56
N LEU A 70 -1.43 1.12 11.30
CA LEU A 70 -0.64 1.86 10.34
C LEU A 70 -0.66 3.38 10.62
N GLY A 71 -1.64 3.86 11.39
CA GLY A 71 -1.76 5.28 11.73
C GLY A 71 -2.09 6.16 10.53
N VAL A 72 -2.85 5.63 9.57
CA VAL A 72 -3.20 6.32 8.31
C VAL A 72 -4.64 6.78 8.30
N CYS A 73 -4.95 7.74 7.42
CA CYS A 73 -6.32 8.17 7.20
C CYS A 73 -7.19 6.98 6.74
N ALA A 74 -8.38 6.84 7.32
CA ALA A 74 -9.34 5.79 6.95
C ALA A 74 -9.83 5.89 5.50
N GLU A 75 -9.65 7.05 4.86
CA GLU A 75 -10.00 7.31 3.46
C GLU A 75 -8.79 7.17 2.51
N ALA A 76 -7.59 6.93 3.04
CA ALA A 76 -6.40 6.74 2.23
C ALA A 76 -6.52 5.46 1.40
N GLU A 77 -6.48 5.60 0.08
CA GLU A 77 -6.42 4.46 -0.83
C GLU A 77 -4.99 4.05 -1.13
N PHE A 78 -4.08 5.02 -1.18
CA PHE A 78 -2.67 4.80 -1.41
C PHE A 78 -1.84 5.39 -0.29
N VAL A 79 -0.83 4.66 0.14
CA VAL A 79 0.09 5.15 1.16
C VAL A 79 1.52 4.75 0.82
N LEU A 80 2.46 5.67 1.01
CA LEU A 80 3.87 5.40 0.90
C LEU A 80 4.57 5.48 2.25
N TRP A 81 5.33 4.45 2.55
CA TRP A 81 6.32 4.43 3.63
C TRP A 81 7.74 4.56 3.12
N ARG A 82 8.55 5.30 3.87
CA ARG A 82 9.99 5.38 3.68
C ARG A 82 10.65 5.62 5.03
N ASP A 83 11.73 4.89 5.31
CA ASP A 83 12.51 5.01 6.55
C ASP A 83 11.61 4.90 7.81
N GLY A 84 10.64 3.99 7.77
CA GLY A 84 9.65 3.73 8.82
C GLY A 84 8.58 4.80 9.03
N ASN A 85 8.59 5.86 8.23
CA ASN A 85 7.59 6.93 8.30
C ASN A 85 6.63 6.86 7.13
N ASN A 86 5.37 7.17 7.39
CA ASN A 86 4.42 7.47 6.34
C ASN A 86 4.74 8.86 5.79
N VAL A 87 4.99 8.94 4.49
CA VAL A 87 5.41 10.18 3.83
C VAL A 87 4.33 10.73 2.89
N VAL A 88 3.41 9.89 2.42
CA VAL A 88 2.34 10.30 1.49
C VAL A 88 1.11 9.44 1.71
N GLU A 89 -0.05 10.10 1.83
CA GLU A 89 -1.37 9.47 1.79
C GLU A 89 -2.21 10.11 0.67
N LEU A 90 -2.87 9.28 -0.15
CA LEU A 90 -3.75 9.76 -1.23
C LEU A 90 -5.13 9.13 -1.09
N GLN A 91 -6.16 9.96 -1.14
CA GLN A 91 -7.56 9.56 -1.16
C GLN A 91 -8.05 9.43 -2.62
N ARG A 92 -8.64 8.27 -2.99
CA ARG A 92 -9.23 7.91 -4.30
C ARG A 92 -8.36 8.15 -5.56
N PRO A 93 -8.52 7.36 -6.64
CA PRO A 93 -7.64 7.51 -7.78
C PRO A 93 -8.13 8.66 -8.66
N GLN A 94 -7.30 9.69 -8.80
CA GLN A 94 -6.87 10.01 -10.16
C GLN A 94 -5.53 9.31 -10.35
N LEU A 95 -5.48 8.27 -11.17
CA LEU A 95 -4.27 7.48 -11.47
C LEU A 95 -3.10 8.37 -11.94
N SER A 96 -3.40 9.55 -12.49
CA SER A 96 -2.44 10.61 -12.80
C SER A 96 -1.67 11.10 -11.58
N ASN A 97 -2.35 11.26 -10.43
CA ASN A 97 -1.74 11.75 -9.20
C ASN A 97 -0.78 10.71 -8.62
N LEU A 98 -1.09 9.42 -8.79
CA LEU A 98 -0.18 8.34 -8.44
C LEU A 98 1.14 8.47 -9.21
N MET A 99 1.08 8.58 -10.54
CA MET A 99 2.29 8.77 -11.36
C MET A 99 3.05 10.04 -11.00
N THR A 100 2.35 11.13 -10.68
CA THR A 100 2.97 12.39 -10.23
C THR A 100 3.70 12.24 -8.90
N VAL A 101 3.08 11.57 -7.91
CA VAL A 101 3.72 11.30 -6.62
C VAL A 101 4.98 10.47 -6.81
N LEU A 102 4.93 9.48 -7.69
CA LEU A 102 6.05 8.59 -7.98
C LEU A 102 7.21 9.35 -8.67
N GLN A 103 6.90 10.12 -9.70
CA GLN A 103 7.89 10.99 -10.37
C GLN A 103 8.50 12.04 -9.43
N ALA A 104 7.70 12.62 -8.53
CA ALA A 104 8.17 13.63 -7.58
C ALA A 104 9.19 13.09 -6.57
N MET A 105 9.27 11.77 -6.40
CA MET A 105 10.17 11.13 -5.43
C MET A 105 11.50 10.70 -6.03
N GLY A 106 11.75 10.98 -7.31
CA GLY A 106 12.95 10.53 -8.02
C GLY A 106 13.00 9.02 -8.18
N VAL A 107 11.82 8.41 -8.16
CA VAL A 107 11.54 7.01 -8.47
C VAL A 107 11.31 6.95 -9.97
#